data_AF-A0A354ETG8-F1
#
_entry.id   AF-A0A354ETG8-F1
#
_cell.length_a   1.000
_cell.length_b   1.000
_cell.length_c   1.000
_cell.angle_alpha   90.00
_cell.angle_beta   90.00
_cell.angle_gamma   90.00
#
_symmetry.space_group_name_H-M   'P 1'
#
loop_
_entity.id
_entity.type
_entity.pdbx_description
1 polymer ?
#
loop_
_entity_poly.entity_id
_entity_poly.type
_entity_poly.pdbx_seq_one_letter_code
_entity_poly.pdbx_strand_id
1 'polypeptide(L)'
;MKTAQAPDTFNLKFLEGLGFPSSNDRLVVGVLVALGFLSQDKKPTDRYFRFLDQTQSAVVLAEGIREAYDDLFKVNTSAQKLSRSEVINKFKTLSQGQLSESVLDKMALTFSELVKLADFETKAATTLTEPSEIVAPDTEVQRSESRSPSSSRSLGGLHYNIQIILPESRDPKVYDALFRSLKEHIL
;
A
#
# COMPACT_ATOMS: atom_id res chain seq x y z
N MET A 1 4.78 -23.33 1.17
CA MET A 1 5.82 -22.52 1.84
C MET A 1 5.30 -21.10 2.08
N LYS A 2 4.41 -20.83 3.05
CA LYS A 2 3.82 -19.48 3.19
C LYS A 2 3.36 -19.17 4.62
N THR A 3 4.31 -19.02 5.53
CA THR A 3 4.13 -18.38 6.84
C THR A 3 5.48 -17.86 7.32
N ALA A 4 6.14 -17.03 6.52
CA ALA A 4 7.31 -16.30 7.00
C ALA A 4 6.80 -15.09 7.78
N GLN A 5 7.05 -15.09 9.08
CA GLN A 5 6.86 -13.89 9.90
C GLN A 5 7.72 -12.76 9.31
N ALA A 6 7.14 -11.56 9.19
CA ALA A 6 7.85 -10.43 8.61
C ALA A 6 9.12 -10.14 9.45
N PRO A 7 10.29 -9.94 8.81
CA PRO A 7 11.52 -9.69 9.52
C PRO A 7 11.57 -8.24 10.02
N ASP A 8 12.30 -7.99 11.12
CA ASP A 8 12.61 -6.62 11.56
C ASP A 8 13.37 -5.82 10.49
N THR A 9 14.15 -6.52 9.65
CA THR A 9 14.82 -5.95 8.49
C THR A 9 14.92 -6.99 7.39
N PHE A 10 14.45 -6.62 6.19
CA PHE A 10 14.53 -7.45 4.99
C PHE A 10 15.94 -7.35 4.40
N ASN A 11 16.87 -8.13 4.98
CA ASN A 11 18.26 -8.18 4.56
C ASN A 11 18.58 -9.43 3.72
N LEU A 12 19.81 -9.52 3.24
CA LEU A 12 20.25 -10.64 2.41
C LEU A 12 20.14 -11.99 3.14
N LYS A 13 20.45 -12.04 4.45
CA LYS A 13 20.35 -13.27 5.23
C LYS A 13 18.91 -13.80 5.28
N PHE A 14 17.94 -12.88 5.34
CA PHE A 14 16.54 -13.24 5.26
C PHE A 14 16.17 -13.82 3.88
N LEU A 15 16.62 -13.18 2.80
CA LEU A 15 16.45 -13.69 1.43
C LEU A 15 17.06 -15.09 1.24
N GLU A 16 18.27 -15.31 1.75
CA GLU A 16 18.93 -16.62 1.74
C GLU A 16 18.08 -17.66 2.50
N GLY A 17 17.53 -17.30 3.66
CA GLY A 17 16.63 -18.15 4.44
C GLY A 17 15.30 -18.47 3.74
N LEU A 18 14.85 -17.62 2.81
CA LEU A 18 13.67 -17.88 1.96
C LEU A 18 13.97 -18.78 0.75
N GLY A 19 15.23 -19.21 0.58
CA GLY A 19 15.64 -20.05 -0.54
C GLY A 19 16.18 -19.28 -1.75
N PHE A 20 16.59 -18.01 -1.57
CA PHE A 20 17.19 -17.17 -2.60
C PHE A 20 18.68 -16.87 -2.29
N PRO A 21 19.59 -17.84 -2.52
CA PRO A 21 21.00 -17.69 -2.17
C PRO A 21 21.84 -16.96 -3.22
N SER A 22 21.27 -16.62 -4.39
CA SER A 22 22.06 -16.08 -5.50
C SER A 22 22.45 -14.62 -5.25
N SER A 23 23.62 -14.25 -5.74
CA SER A 23 24.05 -12.84 -5.72
C SER A 23 23.13 -11.95 -6.55
N ASN A 24 22.45 -12.49 -7.56
CA ASN A 24 21.48 -11.74 -8.37
C ASN A 24 20.18 -11.47 -7.60
N ASP A 25 19.81 -12.33 -6.65
CA ASP A 25 18.58 -12.17 -5.85
C ASP A 25 18.65 -10.92 -4.95
N ARG A 26 19.86 -10.45 -4.66
CA ARG A 26 20.11 -9.19 -3.93
C ARG A 26 19.43 -7.99 -4.57
N LEU A 27 19.28 -8.00 -5.90
CA LEU A 27 18.65 -6.90 -6.65
C LEU A 27 17.14 -6.80 -6.36
N VAL A 28 16.50 -7.89 -5.95
CA VAL A 28 15.08 -7.90 -5.57
C VAL A 28 14.81 -6.96 -4.41
N VAL A 29 15.74 -6.80 -3.47
CA VAL A 29 15.59 -5.84 -2.36
C VAL A 29 15.41 -4.42 -2.90
N GLY A 30 16.18 -4.03 -3.91
CA GLY A 30 16.05 -2.70 -4.53
C GLY A 30 14.69 -2.52 -5.21
N VAL A 31 14.19 -3.57 -5.88
CA VAL A 31 12.86 -3.57 -6.49
C VAL A 31 11.76 -3.43 -5.42
N LEU A 32 11.86 -4.15 -4.30
CA LEU A 32 10.89 -4.06 -3.20
C LEU A 32 10.88 -2.69 -2.52
N VAL A 33 12.04 -2.04 -2.40
CA VAL A 33 12.12 -0.65 -1.93
C VAL A 33 11.45 0.29 -2.93
N ALA A 34 11.74 0.16 -4.22
CA ALA A 34 11.16 1.02 -5.26
C ALA A 34 9.62 0.88 -5.35
N LEU A 35 9.08 -0.33 -5.12
CA LEU A 35 7.63 -0.60 -5.09
C LEU A 35 6.97 -0.18 -3.76
N GLY A 36 7.73 0.29 -2.77
CA GLY A 36 7.21 0.73 -1.48
C GLY A 36 6.84 -0.39 -0.51
N PHE A 37 7.24 -1.64 -0.76
CA PHE A 37 7.11 -2.74 0.20
C PHE A 37 8.11 -2.63 1.34
N LEU A 38 9.26 -2.03 1.06
CA LEU A 38 10.30 -1.81 2.05
C LEU A 38 10.60 -0.31 2.15
N SER A 39 10.90 0.15 3.36
CA SER A 39 11.47 1.49 3.55
C SER A 39 12.91 1.56 3.03
N GLN A 40 13.50 2.76 2.99
CA GLN A 40 14.92 2.93 2.67
C GLN A 40 15.85 2.15 3.63
N ASP A 41 15.42 1.99 4.88
CA ASP A 41 16.09 1.17 5.90
C ASP A 41 15.81 -0.33 5.76
N LYS A 42 15.17 -0.76 4.66
CA LYS A 42 14.80 -2.15 4.36
C LYS A 42 13.84 -2.75 5.39
N LYS A 43 13.05 -1.93 6.09
CA LYS A 43 12.01 -2.39 7.01
C LYS A 43 10.71 -2.62 6.25
N PRO A 44 9.97 -3.71 6.52
CA PRO A 44 8.63 -3.91 5.96
C PRO A 44 7.70 -2.72 6.23
N THR A 45 6.99 -2.27 5.20
CA THR A 45 5.96 -1.22 5.30
C THR A 45 4.57 -1.84 5.48
N ASP A 46 3.55 -1.03 5.77
CA ASP A 46 2.15 -1.47 5.77
C ASP A 46 1.77 -2.20 4.47
N ARG A 47 2.21 -1.68 3.33
CA ARG A 47 2.02 -2.30 2.00
C ARG A 47 2.58 -3.72 1.95
N TYR A 48 3.71 -4.00 2.59
CA TYR A 48 4.25 -5.36 2.66
C TYR A 48 3.33 -6.30 3.43
N PHE A 49 2.79 -5.87 4.58
CA PHE A 49 1.87 -6.69 5.35
C PHE A 49 0.55 -6.94 4.58
N ARG A 50 0.01 -5.93 3.90
CA ARG A 50 -1.13 -6.08 2.98
C ARG A 50 -0.83 -7.05 1.84
N PHE A 51 0.41 -7.06 1.33
CA PHE A 51 0.83 -7.98 0.29
C PHE A 51 0.97 -9.44 0.76
N LEU A 52 1.22 -9.68 2.05
CA LEU A 52 1.22 -11.03 2.60
C LEU A 52 -0.18 -11.67 2.59
N ASP A 53 -1.24 -10.86 2.58
CA ASP A 53 -2.60 -11.35 2.37
C ASP A 53 -2.80 -11.81 0.92
N GLN A 54 -2.94 -13.12 0.74
CA GLN A 54 -3.09 -13.75 -0.57
C GLN A 54 -4.34 -13.26 -1.31
N THR A 55 -5.37 -12.83 -0.61
CA THR A 55 -6.63 -12.37 -1.22
C THR A 55 -6.50 -11.00 -1.89
N GLN A 56 -5.49 -10.21 -1.48
CA GLN A 56 -5.29 -8.83 -1.97
C GLN A 56 -3.91 -8.61 -2.60
N SER A 57 -2.97 -9.56 -2.45
CA SER A 57 -1.58 -9.46 -2.88
C SER A 57 -1.37 -8.93 -4.31
N ALA A 58 -2.10 -9.46 -5.29
CA ALA A 58 -1.99 -9.04 -6.68
C ALA A 58 -2.42 -7.58 -6.90
N VAL A 59 -3.44 -7.13 -6.15
CA VAL A 59 -3.96 -5.76 -6.25
C VAL A 59 -3.01 -4.77 -5.56
N VAL A 60 -2.48 -5.15 -4.40
CA VAL A 60 -1.47 -4.36 -3.68
C VAL A 60 -0.19 -4.22 -4.52
N LEU A 61 0.18 -5.26 -5.26
CA LEU A 61 1.28 -5.20 -6.20
C LEU A 61 1.01 -4.23 -7.35
N ALA A 62 -0.20 -4.25 -7.92
CA ALA A 62 -0.59 -3.30 -8.96
C ALA A 62 -0.52 -1.84 -8.50
N GLU A 63 -0.94 -1.56 -7.26
CA GLU A 63 -0.80 -0.26 -6.60
C GLU A 63 0.68 0.17 -6.56
N GLY A 64 1.55 -0.69 -6.05
CA GLY A 64 3.00 -0.42 -5.99
C GLY A 64 3.63 -0.22 -7.38
N ILE A 65 3.22 -0.98 -8.39
CA ILE A 65 3.72 -0.82 -9.77
C ILE A 65 3.29 0.52 -10.36
N ARG A 66 2.03 0.95 -10.15
CA ARG A 66 1.54 2.25 -10.66
C ARG A 66 2.34 3.40 -10.08
N GLU A 67 2.67 3.35 -8.79
CA GLU A 67 3.46 4.38 -8.12
C GLU A 67 4.93 4.36 -8.54
N ALA A 68 5.57 3.18 -8.57
CA ALA A 68 6.99 3.07 -8.91
C ALA A 68 7.29 3.43 -10.37
N TYR A 69 6.34 3.20 -11.27
CA TYR A 69 6.44 3.52 -12.70
C TYR A 69 5.49 4.65 -13.10
N ASP A 70 5.20 5.59 -12.19
CA ASP A 70 4.25 6.69 -12.39
C ASP A 70 4.51 7.46 -13.69
N ASP A 71 5.78 7.77 -14.01
CA ASP A 71 6.13 8.45 -15.25
C ASP A 71 5.77 7.66 -16.52
N LEU A 72 5.83 6.32 -16.47
CA LEU A 72 5.37 5.47 -17.57
C LEU A 72 3.84 5.52 -17.70
N PHE A 73 3.12 5.50 -16.57
CA PHE A 73 1.67 5.56 -16.54
C PHE A 73 1.09 6.95 -16.91
N LYS A 74 1.83 8.03 -16.63
CA LYS A 74 1.51 9.38 -17.13
C LYS A 74 1.56 9.46 -18.65
N VAL A 75 2.54 8.78 -19.27
CA VAL A 75 2.68 8.73 -20.73
C VAL A 75 1.69 7.75 -21.37
N ASN A 76 1.33 6.68 -20.67
CA ASN A 76 0.34 5.71 -21.11
C ASN A 76 -0.47 5.17 -19.93
N THR A 77 -1.73 5.57 -19.82
CA THR A 77 -2.63 5.16 -18.73
C THR A 77 -2.88 3.66 -18.67
N SER A 78 -2.64 2.94 -19.76
CA SER A 78 -2.73 1.48 -19.87
C SER A 78 -1.35 0.84 -20.09
N ALA A 79 -0.30 1.36 -19.45
CA ALA A 79 1.07 0.86 -19.58
C ALA A 79 1.21 -0.65 -19.27
N GLN A 80 0.35 -1.20 -18.42
CA GLN A 80 0.30 -2.63 -18.11
C GLN A 80 -0.09 -3.52 -19.32
N LYS A 81 -0.64 -2.94 -20.39
CA LYS A 81 -1.04 -3.66 -21.62
C LYS A 81 0.03 -3.58 -22.72
N LEU A 82 1.11 -2.85 -22.49
CA LEU A 82 2.17 -2.65 -23.48
C LEU A 82 3.01 -3.92 -23.64
N SER A 83 3.42 -4.18 -24.87
CA SER A 83 4.45 -5.17 -25.15
C SER A 83 5.81 -4.71 -24.63
N ARG A 84 6.72 -5.67 -24.44
CA ARG A 84 8.07 -5.39 -23.94
C ARG A 84 8.84 -4.39 -24.82
N SER A 85 8.71 -4.47 -26.14
CA SER A 85 9.37 -3.54 -27.07
C SER A 85 8.80 -2.12 -26.95
N GLU A 86 7.48 -1.98 -26.75
CA GLU A 86 6.84 -0.69 -26.51
C GLU A 86 7.31 -0.09 -25.18
N VAL A 87 7.40 -0.89 -24.12
CA VAL A 87 7.93 -0.46 -22.82
C VAL A 87 9.37 0.04 -22.95
N ILE A 88 10.24 -0.68 -23.68
CA ILE A 88 11.61 -0.25 -23.98
C ILE A 88 11.62 1.12 -24.66
N ASN A 89 10.80 1.30 -25.70
CA ASN A 89 10.72 2.57 -26.42
C ASN A 89 10.27 3.71 -25.52
N LYS A 90 9.29 3.48 -24.65
CA LYS A 90 8.83 4.48 -23.67
C LYS A 90 9.92 4.81 -22.66
N PHE A 91 10.63 3.83 -22.10
CA PHE A 91 11.76 4.10 -21.20
C PHE A 91 12.91 4.83 -21.90
N LYS A 92 13.17 4.56 -23.18
CA LYS A 92 14.15 5.31 -23.96
C LYS A 92 13.77 6.79 -24.10
N THR A 93 12.49 7.08 -24.37
CA THR A 93 11.98 8.46 -24.41
C THR A 93 12.05 9.14 -23.05
N LEU A 94 11.59 8.46 -21.98
CA LEU A 94 11.57 9.00 -20.62
C LEU A 94 12.99 9.29 -20.10
N SER A 95 13.96 8.42 -20.43
CA SER A 95 15.37 8.62 -20.09
C SER A 95 16.14 9.52 -21.05
N GLN A 96 15.46 10.14 -22.02
CA GLN A 96 16.08 11.01 -23.04
C GLN A 96 17.26 10.33 -23.77
N GLY A 97 17.22 9.00 -23.93
CA GLY A 97 18.26 8.22 -24.57
C GLY A 97 19.56 8.05 -23.76
N GLN A 98 19.58 8.42 -22.48
CA GLN A 98 20.78 8.33 -21.63
C GLN A 98 21.10 6.90 -21.18
N LEU A 99 20.12 6.01 -21.18
CA LEU A 99 20.29 4.62 -20.76
C LEU A 99 20.70 3.72 -21.93
N SER A 100 21.59 2.76 -21.67
CA SER A 100 21.99 1.76 -22.65
C SER A 100 20.86 0.78 -22.95
N GLU A 101 20.92 0.12 -24.11
CA GLU A 101 19.92 -0.87 -24.53
C GLU A 101 19.80 -2.03 -23.52
N SER A 102 20.91 -2.50 -22.98
CA SER A 102 20.91 -3.59 -22.00
C SER A 102 20.24 -3.22 -20.66
N VAL A 103 20.29 -1.95 -20.27
CA VAL A 103 19.59 -1.46 -19.07
C VAL A 103 18.10 -1.34 -19.34
N LEU A 104 17.72 -0.75 -20.48
CA LEU A 104 16.32 -0.63 -20.90
C LEU A 104 15.65 -2.01 -21.03
N ASP A 105 16.37 -2.98 -21.59
CA ASP A 105 15.93 -4.36 -21.75
C ASP A 105 15.61 -5.04 -20.41
N LYS A 106 16.48 -4.84 -19.41
CA LYS A 106 16.27 -5.33 -18.04
C LYS A 106 15.12 -4.63 -17.34
N MET A 107 15.02 -3.30 -17.46
CA MET A 107 13.92 -2.53 -16.89
C MET A 107 12.57 -3.01 -17.44
N ALA A 108 12.48 -3.17 -18.76
CA ALA A 108 11.27 -3.65 -19.42
C ALA A 108 10.93 -5.09 -19.04
N LEU A 109 11.94 -5.96 -18.88
CA LEU A 109 11.74 -7.32 -18.37
C LEU A 109 11.15 -7.29 -16.96
N THR A 110 11.77 -6.55 -16.04
CA THR A 110 11.28 -6.44 -14.65
C THR A 110 9.85 -5.91 -14.60
N PHE A 111 9.55 -4.83 -15.32
CA PHE A 111 8.19 -4.28 -15.40
C PHE A 111 7.20 -5.32 -15.93
N SER A 112 7.53 -6.01 -17.02
CA SER A 112 6.65 -7.00 -17.64
C SER A 112 6.38 -8.19 -16.71
N GLU A 113 7.38 -8.68 -16.00
CA GLU A 113 7.20 -9.78 -15.04
C GLU A 113 6.38 -9.34 -13.83
N LEU A 114 6.57 -8.12 -13.32
CA LEU A 114 5.77 -7.59 -12.23
C LEU A 114 4.30 -7.43 -12.64
N VAL A 115 4.04 -6.92 -13.84
CA VAL A 115 2.69 -6.75 -14.37
C VAL A 115 1.93 -8.08 -14.48
N LYS A 116 2.59 -9.17 -14.88
CA LYS A 116 1.97 -10.51 -14.97
C LYS A 116 1.46 -11.03 -13.63
N LEU A 117 2.07 -10.59 -12.52
CA LEU A 117 1.72 -11.02 -11.17
C LEU A 117 0.68 -10.11 -10.51
N ALA A 118 0.37 -8.97 -11.11
CA ALA A 118 -0.48 -7.92 -10.54
C ALA A 118 -1.88 -7.93 -11.16
N ASP A 119 -2.87 -7.53 -10.35
CA ASP A 119 -4.25 -7.32 -10.79
C ASP A 119 -4.54 -5.81 -10.82
N PHE A 120 -4.66 -5.27 -12.03
CA PHE A 120 -4.92 -3.85 -12.28
C PHE A 120 -6.41 -3.52 -12.45
N GLU A 121 -7.27 -4.53 -12.56
CA GLU A 121 -8.70 -4.39 -12.85
C GLU A 121 -9.51 -4.34 -11.55
N THR A 122 -9.13 -5.14 -10.56
CA THR A 122 -9.76 -5.11 -9.23
C THR A 122 -9.26 -3.88 -8.46
N LYS A 123 -10.19 -3.05 -7.96
CA LYS A 123 -9.84 -1.95 -7.06
C LYS A 123 -9.59 -2.54 -5.67
N ALA A 124 -8.43 -2.25 -5.06
CA ALA A 124 -8.13 -2.75 -3.72
C ALA A 124 -9.26 -2.33 -2.77
N ALA A 125 -9.85 -3.29 -2.07
CA ALA A 125 -10.65 -2.96 -0.90
C ALA A 125 -9.65 -2.39 0.12
N THR A 126 -9.61 -1.07 0.24
CA THR A 126 -8.85 -0.39 1.27
C THR A 126 -9.50 -0.71 2.62
N THR A 127 -9.24 -1.89 3.17
CA THR A 127 -9.37 -2.16 4.59
C THR A 127 -8.15 -1.54 5.26
N LEU A 128 -8.22 -0.23 5.51
CA LEU A 128 -7.51 0.38 6.63
C LEU A 128 -8.20 -0.16 7.88
N THR A 129 -7.76 -1.33 8.34
CA THR A 129 -8.20 -1.89 9.61
C THR A 129 -7.52 -1.07 10.70
N GLU A 130 -8.32 -0.27 11.41
CA GLU A 130 -7.97 0.25 12.74
C GLU A 130 -7.41 -0.88 13.61
N PRO A 131 -6.43 -0.65 14.49
CA PRO A 131 -5.99 -1.65 15.45
C PRO A 131 -7.16 -2.00 16.40
N SER A 132 -7.78 -3.16 16.18
CA SER A 132 -8.66 -3.79 17.15
C SER A 132 -7.79 -4.33 18.29
N GLU A 133 -7.69 -3.58 19.38
CA GLU A 133 -7.13 -4.09 20.64
C GLU A 133 -8.05 -5.17 21.25
N ILE A 134 -7.55 -6.40 21.21
CA ILE A 134 -7.59 -7.46 22.24
C ILE A 134 -8.70 -7.35 23.29
N VAL A 135 -9.67 -8.28 23.23
CA VAL A 135 -10.71 -8.45 24.26
C VAL A 135 -10.31 -9.60 25.22
N ALA A 136 -10.39 -9.34 26.52
CA ALA A 136 -10.58 -10.32 27.59
C ALA A 136 -11.33 -9.62 28.75
N PRO A 137 -12.08 -10.35 29.60
CA PRO A 137 -13.55 -10.36 29.50
C PRO A 137 -14.24 -9.85 30.77
N ASP A 138 -15.43 -9.25 30.64
CA ASP A 138 -16.45 -9.38 31.68
C ASP A 138 -17.89 -9.14 31.14
N THR A 139 -18.68 -10.20 31.24
CA THR A 139 -20.10 -10.28 31.68
C THR A 139 -21.03 -9.07 31.45
N GLU A 140 -22.07 -9.19 30.61
CA GLU A 140 -23.42 -9.65 31.01
C GLU A 140 -24.49 -9.45 29.89
N VAL A 141 -25.12 -10.58 29.54
CA VAL A 141 -26.40 -10.95 28.91
C VAL A 141 -27.42 -9.91 28.37
N GLN A 142 -28.05 -10.30 27.23
CA GLN A 142 -29.44 -10.08 26.72
C GLN A 142 -29.54 -9.18 25.47
N ARG A 143 -30.31 -9.46 24.41
CA ARG A 143 -31.22 -10.54 24.00
C ARG A 143 -31.49 -10.35 22.50
N SER A 144 -31.70 -11.47 21.82
CA SER A 144 -32.16 -11.73 20.46
C SER A 144 -33.07 -10.68 19.79
N GLU A 145 -32.86 -10.38 18.50
CA GLU A 145 -33.71 -10.86 17.39
C GLU A 145 -33.29 -10.31 16.01
N SER A 146 -33.54 -11.16 15.01
CA SER A 146 -33.21 -11.10 13.59
C SER A 146 -33.97 -10.02 12.81
N ARG A 147 -33.35 -9.43 11.78
CA ARG A 147 -33.98 -9.03 10.49
C ARG A 147 -32.95 -8.44 9.50
N SER A 148 -32.72 -9.14 8.40
CA SER A 148 -32.26 -8.56 7.12
C SER A 148 -33.46 -7.95 6.38
N PRO A 149 -33.29 -7.38 5.17
CA PRO A 149 -32.43 -6.27 4.74
C PRO A 149 -33.31 -5.10 4.21
N SER A 150 -32.84 -3.86 4.22
CA SER A 150 -33.45 -2.83 3.36
C SER A 150 -32.45 -1.79 2.89
N SER A 151 -32.45 -1.62 1.57
CA SER A 151 -31.76 -0.59 0.83
C SER A 151 -32.27 0.80 1.20
N SER A 152 -31.38 1.68 1.65
CA SER A 152 -31.52 3.11 1.40
C SER A 152 -30.18 3.66 0.95
N ARG A 153 -30.16 4.15 -0.29
CA ARG A 153 -29.08 5.00 -0.81
C ARG A 153 -29.21 6.33 -0.08
N SER A 154 -28.37 6.56 0.94
CA SER A 154 -28.17 7.91 1.46
C SER A 154 -27.03 8.56 0.68
N LEU A 155 -27.37 9.67 0.03
CA LEU A 155 -26.45 10.57 -0.64
C LEU A 155 -25.34 11.02 0.31
N GLY A 156 -24.11 11.06 -0.23
CA GLY A 156 -22.92 11.78 0.24
C GLY A 156 -22.91 12.19 1.71
N GLY A 157 -22.35 11.33 2.56
CA GLY A 157 -21.86 11.77 3.87
C GLY A 157 -20.72 12.76 3.67
N LEU A 158 -20.94 14.01 4.07
CA LEU A 158 -19.92 15.03 4.01
C LEU A 158 -18.89 14.77 5.10
N HIS A 159 -17.80 14.10 4.71
CA HIS A 159 -16.71 13.74 5.60
C HIS A 159 -15.75 14.93 5.72
N TYR A 160 -15.84 15.66 6.83
CA TYR A 160 -14.91 16.73 7.14
C TYR A 160 -13.70 16.17 7.91
N ASN A 161 -12.50 16.31 7.35
CA ASN A 161 -11.25 16.13 8.08
C ASN A 161 -10.80 17.47 8.65
N ILE A 162 -10.82 17.60 9.98
CA ILE A 162 -10.39 18.82 10.68
C ILE A 162 -9.12 18.48 11.47
N GLN A 163 -8.01 19.13 11.10
CA GLN A 163 -6.75 18.98 11.80
C GLN A 163 -6.56 20.15 12.76
N ILE A 164 -6.60 19.86 14.06
CA ILE A 164 -6.50 20.87 15.11
C ILE A 164 -5.09 20.83 15.68
N ILE A 165 -4.39 21.96 15.61
CA ILE A 165 -3.10 22.14 16.27
C ILE A 165 -3.37 22.65 17.68
N LEU A 166 -3.08 21.82 18.68
CA LEU A 166 -3.26 22.18 20.08
C LEU A 166 -2.28 23.31 20.45
N PRO A 167 -2.73 24.34 21.18
CA PRO A 167 -1.83 25.39 21.65
C PRO A 167 -0.84 24.81 22.68
N GLU A 168 0.37 25.36 22.78
CA GLU A 168 1.39 24.91 23.76
C GLU A 168 1.00 25.12 25.24
N SER A 169 -0.18 25.68 25.50
CA SER A 169 -0.71 25.87 26.84
C SER A 169 -1.01 24.53 27.51
N ARG A 170 -0.57 24.35 28.76
CA ARG A 170 -0.91 23.17 29.59
C ARG A 170 -2.12 23.40 30.50
N ASP A 171 -2.85 24.51 30.32
CA ASP A 171 -4.03 24.82 31.14
C ASP A 171 -5.22 23.95 30.73
N PRO A 172 -5.72 23.06 31.60
CA PRO A 172 -6.88 22.20 31.33
C PRO A 172 -8.13 22.96 30.87
N LYS A 173 -8.34 24.20 31.36
CA LYS A 173 -9.53 25.00 31.02
C LYS A 173 -9.57 25.43 29.55
N VAL A 174 -8.41 25.59 28.92
CA VAL A 174 -8.31 25.98 27.50
C VAL A 174 -8.72 24.81 26.60
N TYR A 175 -8.32 23.59 26.97
CA TYR A 175 -8.75 22.37 26.27
C TYR A 175 -10.25 22.15 26.39
N ASP A 176 -10.81 22.31 27.60
CA ASP A 176 -12.24 22.12 27.84
C ASP A 176 -13.10 23.12 27.03
N ALA A 177 -12.66 24.38 26.93
CA ALA A 177 -13.33 25.38 26.12
C ALA A 177 -13.27 25.06 24.61
N LEU A 178 -12.13 24.54 24.14
CA LEU A 178 -11.94 24.13 22.74
C LEU A 178 -12.86 22.96 22.39
N PHE A 179 -12.90 21.91 23.22
CA PHE A 179 -13.78 20.76 22.98
C PHE A 179 -15.27 21.10 23.10
N ARG A 180 -15.65 22.01 24.00
CA ARG A 180 -17.03 22.48 24.09
C ARG A 180 -17.46 23.25 22.84
N SER A 181 -16.60 24.13 22.33
CA SER A 181 -16.86 24.87 21.08
C SER A 181 -16.96 23.95 19.86
N LEU A 182 -16.09 22.93 19.75
CA LEU A 182 -16.19 21.90 18.69
C LEU A 182 -17.52 21.17 18.73
N LYS A 183 -17.97 20.78 19.94
CA LYS A 183 -19.24 20.08 20.11
C LYS A 183 -20.45 20.95 19.76
N GLU A 184 -20.41 22.25 20.03
CA GLU A 184 -21.52 23.18 19.77
C GLU A 184 -21.63 23.61 18.31
N HIS A 185 -20.52 23.63 17.56
CA HIS A 185 -20.49 24.18 16.20
C HIS A 185 -20.24 23.17 15.07
N ILE A 186 -19.83 21.94 15.37
CA ILE A 186 -19.44 20.94 14.35
C ILE A 186 -20.30 19.67 14.40
N LEU A 187 -20.90 19.36 15.56
CA LEU A 187 -21.86 18.25 15.72
C LEU A 187 -23.30 18.66 15.45
#